data_AF-A0AB35Y044-F1
#
_entry.id   AF-A0AB35Y044-F1
#
_cell.length_a   1.000
_cell.length_b   1.000
_cell.length_c   1.000
_cell.angle_alpha   90.00
_cell.angle_beta   90.00
_cell.angle_gamma   90.00
#
_symmetry.space_group_name_H-M   'P 1'
#
loop_
_entity.id
_entity.type
_entity.pdbx_description
1 polymer ?
#
loop_
_entity_poly.entity_id
_entity_poly.type
_entity_poly.pdbx_seq_one_letter_code
_entity_poly.pdbx_strand_id
1 'polypeptide(L)'
;MMKTNRQLKAKYEPKAEYLLSGKLFCAKCGCTMKGISGHSGGNGEVYRYCACSNPQCRKRNIPKDDLEGKVIRSICDHLLQPETMELLAETMVEVQKADMEKPNAERDVLEQELRDVRRRSKNIMDAIETGSSNPQLVARLDDLTQQENTLTYQLSTMEAEKPLLFTKEQYLFLLQQFYAQPTEQDDAYKRRLINTFVTNIEVSDSELLIYFNISEETENKNKNAPQLNFDKSSSTEKRLVRVARIELTAS
;
A
#
# COMPACT_ATOMS: atom_id res chain seq x y z
N MET A 1 23.36 -43.20 41.43
CA MET A 1 23.02 -41.75 41.50
C MET A 1 22.75 -41.24 40.09
N MET A 2 21.49 -41.02 39.73
CA MET A 2 21.10 -40.37 38.46
C MET A 2 21.38 -38.87 38.59
N LYS A 3 22.26 -38.33 37.73
CA LYS A 3 22.45 -36.88 37.59
C LYS A 3 21.25 -36.32 36.84
N THR A 4 20.36 -35.63 37.56
CA THR A 4 19.23 -34.92 36.97
C THR A 4 19.78 -33.80 36.08
N ASN A 5 19.66 -33.96 34.76
CA ASN A 5 19.93 -32.89 33.80
C ASN A 5 18.91 -31.77 34.04
N ARG A 6 19.28 -30.79 34.86
CA ARG A 6 18.49 -29.60 35.13
C ARG A 6 18.57 -28.72 33.88
N GLN A 7 17.72 -29.00 32.88
CA GLN A 7 17.48 -28.07 31.78
C GLN A 7 17.07 -26.74 32.42
N LEU A 8 17.98 -25.77 32.40
CA LEU A 8 17.68 -24.40 32.75
C LEU A 8 16.53 -23.97 31.84
N LYS A 9 15.38 -23.58 32.42
CA LYS A 9 14.26 -23.05 31.65
C LYS A 9 14.80 -21.91 30.79
N ALA A 10 14.58 -22.00 29.47
CA ALA A 10 14.95 -20.94 28.54
C ALA A 10 14.37 -19.61 29.07
N LYS A 11 15.21 -18.59 29.16
CA LYS A 11 14.80 -17.25 29.58
C LYS A 11 13.68 -16.81 28.63
N TYR A 12 12.51 -16.45 29.17
CA TYR A 12 11.40 -15.97 28.35
C TYR A 12 11.80 -14.64 27.74
N GLU A 13 12.23 -14.67 26.48
CA GLU A 13 12.40 -13.48 25.67
C GLU A 13 11.09 -13.22 24.92
N PRO A 14 10.62 -11.95 24.87
CA PRO A 14 9.47 -11.60 24.05
C PRO A 14 9.74 -12.00 22.60
N LYS A 15 8.68 -12.45 21.91
CA LYS A 15 8.75 -12.87 20.51
C LYS A 15 9.36 -11.73 19.69
N ALA A 16 10.43 -12.06 18.97
CA ALA A 16 11.12 -11.10 18.12
C ALA A 16 10.16 -10.50 17.09
N GLU A 17 10.13 -9.17 17.02
CA GLU A 17 9.43 -8.45 15.97
C GLU A 17 10.29 -8.43 14.70
N TYR A 18 9.67 -8.63 13.54
CA TYR A 18 10.32 -8.56 12.24
C TYR A 18 9.61 -7.47 11.43
N LEU A 19 10.30 -6.35 11.18
CA LEU A 19 9.72 -5.14 10.60
C LEU A 19 9.28 -5.35 9.15
N LEU A 20 9.94 -6.28 8.45
CA LEU A 20 9.67 -6.60 7.04
C LEU A 20 8.64 -7.73 6.85
N SER A 21 7.94 -8.12 7.92
CA SER A 21 6.91 -9.16 7.86
C SER A 21 5.83 -8.82 6.82
N GLY A 22 5.54 -9.77 5.93
CA GLY A 22 4.55 -9.59 4.87
C GLY A 22 5.03 -8.82 3.64
N LYS A 23 6.28 -8.31 3.64
CA LYS A 23 6.85 -7.56 2.51
C LYS A 23 8.02 -8.28 1.82
N LEU A 24 8.56 -9.36 2.40
CA LEU A 24 9.74 -10.07 1.87
C LEU A 24 9.39 -11.28 0.99
N PHE A 25 10.00 -11.32 -0.20
CA PHE A 25 9.88 -12.37 -1.19
C PHE A 25 11.26 -12.88 -1.62
N CYS A 26 11.35 -14.17 -1.91
CA CYS A 26 12.56 -14.79 -2.40
C CYS A 26 12.66 -14.63 -3.92
N ALA A 27 13.65 -13.86 -4.41
CA ALA A 27 13.85 -13.64 -5.84
C ALA A 27 14.09 -14.93 -6.64
N LYS A 28 14.54 -16.01 -5.98
CA LYS A 28 14.82 -17.30 -6.62
C LYS A 28 13.58 -18.17 -6.87
N CYS A 29 12.57 -18.11 -6.00
CA CYS A 29 11.41 -19.01 -6.06
C CYS A 29 10.06 -18.32 -5.92
N GLY A 30 10.03 -16.99 -5.76
CA GLY A 30 8.82 -16.19 -5.57
C GLY A 30 8.13 -16.35 -4.21
N CYS A 31 8.46 -17.38 -3.42
CA CYS A 31 7.82 -17.59 -2.13
C CYS A 31 8.17 -16.50 -1.11
N THR A 32 7.25 -16.25 -0.17
CA THR A 32 7.47 -15.34 0.96
C THR A 32 8.61 -15.80 1.86
N MET A 33 9.23 -14.85 2.55
CA MET A 33 10.24 -15.13 3.56
C MET A 33 9.68 -15.00 4.98
N LYS A 34 10.24 -15.78 5.91
CA LYS A 34 9.82 -15.83 7.32
C LYS A 34 11.00 -15.50 8.24
N GLY A 35 10.68 -14.90 9.39
CA GLY A 35 11.63 -14.73 10.47
C GLY A 35 11.90 -16.04 11.20
N ILE A 36 13.17 -16.37 11.42
CA ILE A 36 13.61 -17.52 12.22
C ILE A 36 14.64 -17.05 13.24
N SER A 37 14.66 -17.70 14.41
CA SER A 37 15.65 -17.44 15.45
C SER A 37 16.40 -18.72 15.81
N GLY A 38 17.67 -18.58 16.20
CA GLY A 38 18.50 -19.65 16.73
C GLY A 38 19.26 -19.18 17.97
N HIS A 39 19.67 -20.11 18.82
CA HIS A 39 20.45 -19.83 20.03
C HIS A 39 21.88 -20.34 19.89
N SER A 40 22.87 -19.60 20.41
CA SER A 40 24.21 -20.13 20.59
C SER A 40 24.23 -21.19 21.71
N GLY A 41 24.84 -22.33 21.45
CA GLY A 41 24.83 -23.48 22.36
C GLY A 41 25.54 -23.26 23.71
N GLY A 42 26.40 -22.22 23.81
CA GLY A 42 27.20 -21.94 25.01
C GLY A 42 26.80 -20.68 25.78
N ASN A 43 26.43 -19.59 25.07
CA ASN A 43 26.25 -18.27 25.69
C ASN A 43 24.80 -17.82 25.75
N GLY A 44 23.86 -18.57 25.15
CA GLY A 44 22.44 -18.24 25.13
C GLY A 44 22.07 -17.06 24.22
N GLU A 45 23.02 -16.52 23.46
CA GLU A 45 22.78 -15.43 22.49
C GLU A 45 21.76 -15.87 21.44
N VAL A 46 20.81 -14.99 21.13
CA VAL A 46 19.76 -15.24 20.14
C VAL A 46 20.11 -14.54 18.83
N TYR A 47 20.30 -15.31 17.77
CA TYR A 47 20.46 -14.79 16.42
C TYR A 47 19.13 -14.83 15.67
N ARG A 48 18.85 -13.80 14.88
CA ARG A 48 17.59 -13.64 14.15
C ARG A 48 17.89 -13.49 12.66
N TYR A 49 17.18 -14.25 11.84
CA TYR A 49 17.39 -14.30 10.40
C TYR A 49 16.07 -14.28 9.63
N CYS A 50 16.11 -13.82 8.39
CA CYS A 50 15.05 -14.00 7.41
C CYS A 50 15.42 -15.18 6.49
N ALA A 51 14.52 -16.16 6.40
CA ALA A 51 14.70 -17.39 5.63
C ALA A 51 13.58 -17.55 4.59
N CYS A 52 13.88 -18.21 3.47
CA CYS A 52 12.83 -18.57 2.51
C CYS A 52 11.84 -19.56 3.15
N SER A 53 10.54 -19.36 2.92
CA SER A 53 9.52 -20.28 3.44
C SER A 53 9.48 -21.62 2.69
N ASN A 54 9.98 -21.66 1.45
CA ASN A 54 10.07 -22.89 0.66
C ASN A 54 11.24 -23.76 1.14
N PRO A 55 10.99 -24.96 1.72
CA PRO A 55 12.05 -25.82 2.24
C PRO A 55 12.96 -26.41 1.15
N GLN A 56 12.51 -26.43 -0.10
CA GLN A 56 13.32 -26.90 -1.24
C GLN A 56 14.21 -25.79 -1.81
N CYS A 57 13.96 -24.52 -1.44
CA CYS A 57 14.75 -23.39 -1.90
C CYS A 57 16.04 -23.27 -1.08
N ARG A 58 17.19 -23.44 -1.75
CA ARG A 58 18.52 -23.33 -1.13
C ARG A 58 19.03 -21.89 -1.00
N LYS A 59 18.14 -20.90 -0.86
CA LYS A 59 18.51 -19.51 -0.60
C LYS A 59 19.14 -19.39 0.79
N ARG A 60 20.20 -18.60 0.94
CA ARG A 60 20.85 -18.38 2.24
C ARG A 60 19.97 -17.54 3.17
N ASN A 61 20.05 -17.84 4.46
CA ASN A 61 19.42 -17.03 5.51
C ASN A 61 20.18 -15.72 5.65
N ILE A 62 19.46 -14.62 5.83
CA ILE A 62 20.05 -13.28 5.94
C ILE A 62 19.83 -12.76 7.36
N PRO A 63 20.85 -12.17 8.02
CA PRO A 63 20.68 -11.57 9.34
C PRO A 63 19.58 -10.51 9.32
N LYS A 64 18.65 -10.58 10.28
CA LYS A 64 17.48 -9.69 10.38
C LYS A 64 17.92 -8.22 10.38
N ASP A 65 18.83 -7.87 11.27
CA ASP A 65 19.19 -6.47 11.52
C ASP A 65 20.00 -5.86 10.36
N ASP A 66 20.79 -6.67 9.64
CA ASP A 66 21.47 -6.22 8.41
C ASP A 66 20.45 -5.93 7.30
N LEU A 67 19.50 -6.83 7.09
CA LEU A 67 18.47 -6.66 6.07
C LEU A 67 17.58 -5.44 6.36
N GLU A 68 17.08 -5.33 7.59
CA GLU A 68 16.27 -4.19 8.02
C GLU A 68 17.06 -2.88 7.93
N GLY A 69 18.32 -2.87 8.38
CA GLY A 69 19.19 -1.69 8.29
C GLY A 69 19.49 -1.26 6.85
N LYS A 70 19.66 -2.20 5.91
CA LYS A 70 19.80 -1.89 4.48
C LYS A 70 18.53 -1.27 3.90
N VAL A 71 17.36 -1.80 4.23
CA VAL A 71 16.08 -1.24 3.77
C VAL A 71 15.86 0.17 4.29
N ILE A 72 16.11 0.41 5.59
CA ILE A 72 15.93 1.74 6.19
C ILE A 72 16.90 2.76 5.58
N ARG A 73 18.18 2.40 5.44
CA ARG A 73 19.16 3.27 4.75
C ARG A 73 18.73 3.59 3.33
N SER A 74 18.26 2.60 2.58
CA SER A 74 17.74 2.82 1.23
C SER A 74 16.59 3.82 1.17
N ILE A 75 15.66 3.78 2.14
CA ILE A 75 14.56 4.75 2.20
C ILE A 75 15.12 6.15 2.45
N CYS A 76 16.04 6.30 3.40
CA CYS A 76 16.66 7.59 3.70
C CYS A 76 17.43 8.15 2.50
N ASP A 77 18.27 7.33 1.87
CA ASP A 77 19.18 7.73 0.80
C ASP A 77 18.45 8.05 -0.50
N HIS A 78 17.33 7.37 -0.78
CA HIS A 78 16.61 7.55 -2.03
C HIS A 78 15.36 8.41 -1.93
N LEU A 79 14.71 8.51 -0.76
CA LEU A 79 13.38 9.14 -0.64
C LEU A 79 13.36 10.34 0.31
N LEU A 80 14.16 10.33 1.38
CA LEU A 80 14.18 11.41 2.38
C LEU A 80 15.23 12.48 2.06
N GLN A 81 15.74 12.52 0.83
CA GLN A 81 16.59 13.61 0.37
C GLN A 81 15.72 14.83 0.00
N PRO A 82 16.14 16.07 0.34
CA PRO A 82 15.36 17.28 0.10
C PRO A 82 14.79 17.37 -1.32
N GLU A 83 15.63 17.13 -2.33
CA GLU A 83 15.26 17.21 -3.74
C GLU A 83 14.25 16.12 -4.13
N THR A 84 14.40 14.92 -3.54
CA THR A 84 13.46 13.83 -3.81
C THR A 84 12.12 14.07 -3.15
N MET A 85 12.09 14.62 -1.93
CA MET A 85 10.83 14.95 -1.26
C MET A 85 10.06 16.06 -1.98
N GLU A 86 10.75 17.04 -2.56
CA GLU A 86 10.11 18.06 -3.40
C GLU A 86 9.45 17.43 -4.63
N LEU A 87 10.16 16.51 -5.30
CA LEU A 87 9.62 15.77 -6.44
C LEU A 87 8.44 14.88 -6.04
N LEU A 88 8.54 14.21 -4.89
CA LEU A 88 7.45 13.39 -4.35
C LEU A 88 6.22 14.23 -4.04
N ALA A 89 6.39 15.39 -3.40
CA ALA A 89 5.28 16.29 -3.10
C ALA A 89 4.58 16.79 -4.38
N GLU A 90 5.34 17.10 -5.42
CA GLU A 90 4.80 17.47 -6.73
C GLU A 90 4.01 16.32 -7.39
N THR A 91 4.62 15.13 -7.39
CA THR A 91 3.97 13.91 -7.91
C THR A 91 2.69 13.58 -7.14
N MET A 92 2.67 13.78 -5.81
CA MET A 92 1.47 13.56 -4.98
C MET A 92 0.34 14.52 -5.33
N VAL A 93 0.64 15.78 -5.65
CA VAL A 93 -0.37 16.74 -6.13
C VAL A 93 -0.92 16.30 -7.49
N GLU A 94 -0.06 15.81 -8.40
CA GLU A 94 -0.48 15.31 -9.71
C GLU A 94 -1.38 14.08 -9.58
N VAL A 95 -0.98 13.10 -8.77
CA VAL A 95 -1.78 11.90 -8.49
C VAL A 95 -3.13 12.28 -7.88
N GLN A 96 -3.14 13.21 -6.90
CA GLN A 96 -4.39 13.70 -6.31
C GLN A 96 -5.32 14.32 -7.36
N LYS A 97 -4.79 15.12 -8.29
CA LYS A 97 -5.58 15.70 -9.39
C LYS A 97 -6.11 14.63 -10.34
N ALA A 98 -5.26 13.69 -10.74
CA ALA A 98 -5.65 12.59 -11.61
C ALA A 98 -6.75 11.72 -10.96
N ASP A 99 -6.65 11.46 -9.66
CA ASP A 99 -7.65 10.72 -8.91
C ASP A 99 -9.00 11.45 -8.82
N MET A 100 -9.00 12.79 -8.77
CA MET A 100 -10.23 13.58 -8.86
C MET A 100 -10.89 13.51 -10.23
N GLU A 101 -10.10 13.38 -11.30
CA GLU A 101 -10.59 13.31 -12.68
C GLU A 101 -10.98 11.89 -13.10
N LYS A 102 -10.63 10.87 -12.30
CA LYS A 102 -10.97 9.48 -12.60
C LYS A 102 -12.48 9.31 -12.61
N PRO A 103 -13.06 8.73 -13.69
CA PRO A 103 -14.48 8.43 -13.74
C PRO A 103 -14.83 7.44 -12.64
N ASN A 104 -15.88 7.76 -11.89
CA ASN A 104 -16.40 6.90 -10.84
C ASN A 104 -17.60 6.13 -11.40
N ALA A 105 -17.37 4.88 -11.81
CA ALA A 105 -18.39 4.04 -12.43
C ALA A 105 -19.64 3.86 -11.53
N GLU A 106 -19.48 3.83 -10.21
CA GLU A 106 -20.61 3.74 -9.28
C GLU A 106 -21.42 5.04 -9.28
N ARG A 107 -20.73 6.19 -9.27
CA ARG A 107 -21.38 7.51 -9.40
C ARG A 107 -22.13 7.62 -10.72
N ASP A 108 -21.52 7.19 -11.83
CA ASP A 108 -22.13 7.24 -13.17
C ASP A 108 -23.42 6.42 -13.24
N VAL A 109 -23.43 5.24 -12.60
CA VAL A 109 -24.62 4.37 -12.49
C VAL A 109 -25.72 5.07 -11.70
N LEU A 110 -25.41 5.60 -10.51
CA LEU A 110 -26.39 6.30 -9.67
C LEU A 110 -26.97 7.55 -10.36
N GLU A 111 -26.13 8.32 -11.05
CA GLU A 111 -26.59 9.48 -11.84
C GLU A 111 -27.51 9.05 -12.99
N GLN A 112 -27.21 7.92 -13.65
CA GLN A 112 -28.07 7.37 -14.70
C GLN A 112 -29.42 6.91 -14.15
N GLU A 113 -29.44 6.19 -13.03
CA GLU A 113 -30.67 5.76 -12.36
C GLU A 113 -31.52 6.95 -11.94
N LEU A 114 -30.90 8.01 -11.41
CA LEU A 114 -31.58 9.24 -11.03
C LEU A 114 -32.21 9.94 -12.25
N ARG A 115 -31.49 10.02 -13.38
CA ARG A 115 -32.05 10.55 -14.64
C ARG A 115 -33.27 9.73 -15.09
N ASP A 116 -33.21 8.42 -14.97
CA ASP A 116 -34.30 7.52 -15.36
C ASP A 116 -35.52 7.60 -14.42
N VAL A 117 -35.31 7.76 -13.11
CA VAL A 117 -36.40 8.03 -12.14
C VAL A 117 -37.07 9.38 -12.45
N ARG A 118 -36.30 10.46 -12.63
CA ARG A 118 -36.83 11.79 -12.96
C ARG A 118 -37.62 11.81 -14.26
N ARG A 119 -37.13 11.10 -15.28
CA ARG A 119 -37.84 10.95 -16.56
C ARG A 119 -39.18 10.23 -16.38
N ARG A 120 -39.22 9.14 -15.61
CA ARG A 120 -40.47 8.40 -15.33
C ARG A 120 -41.46 9.24 -14.53
N SER A 121 -40.98 9.99 -13.54
CA SER A 121 -41.79 10.92 -12.74
C SER A 121 -42.43 12.00 -13.63
N LYS A 122 -41.63 12.65 -14.49
CA LYS A 122 -42.11 13.64 -15.46
C LYS A 122 -43.21 13.08 -16.37
N ASN A 123 -43.00 11.88 -16.93
CA ASN A 123 -44.00 11.26 -17.81
C ASN A 123 -45.34 11.01 -17.10
N ILE A 124 -45.33 10.67 -15.81
CA ILE A 124 -46.56 10.50 -15.03
C ILE A 124 -47.25 11.85 -14.82
N MET A 125 -46.47 12.91 -14.51
CA MET A 125 -47.01 14.26 -14.38
C MET A 125 -47.67 14.75 -15.68
N ASP A 126 -47.00 14.58 -16.82
CA ASP A 126 -47.54 14.95 -18.14
C ASP A 126 -48.86 14.18 -18.45
N ALA A 127 -48.97 12.92 -18.03
CA ALA A 127 -50.19 12.13 -18.19
C ALA A 127 -51.36 12.60 -17.29
N ILE A 128 -51.05 13.12 -16.10
CA ILE A 128 -52.03 13.72 -15.19
C ILE A 128 -52.54 15.04 -15.77
N GLU A 129 -51.63 15.89 -16.28
CA GLU A 129 -51.97 17.19 -16.89
C GLU A 129 -52.88 17.06 -18.10
N THR A 130 -52.72 15.97 -18.89
CA THR A 130 -53.55 15.67 -20.07
C THR A 130 -54.87 14.98 -19.74
N GLY A 131 -55.19 14.78 -18.45
CA GLY A 131 -56.50 14.29 -17.99
C GLY A 131 -56.65 12.77 -17.92
N SER A 132 -55.55 12.01 -17.91
CA SER A 132 -55.56 10.52 -17.88
C SER A 132 -55.42 9.92 -16.46
N SER A 133 -55.90 10.64 -15.44
CA SER A 133 -55.61 10.37 -14.03
C SER A 133 -56.25 9.07 -13.50
N ASN A 134 -55.44 8.09 -13.11
CA ASN A 134 -55.82 6.86 -12.40
C ASN A 134 -55.21 6.88 -10.98
N PRO A 135 -55.94 6.51 -9.91
CA PRO A 135 -55.41 6.42 -8.53
C PRO A 135 -54.08 5.65 -8.38
N GLN A 136 -53.82 4.68 -9.25
CA GLN A 136 -52.55 3.92 -9.26
C GLN A 136 -51.34 4.78 -9.65
N LEU A 137 -51.54 5.91 -10.35
CA LEU A 137 -50.46 6.82 -10.75
C LEU A 137 -49.90 7.61 -9.56
N VAL A 138 -50.74 7.93 -8.57
CA VAL A 138 -50.30 8.67 -7.37
C VAL A 138 -49.35 7.81 -6.54
N ALA A 139 -49.73 6.58 -6.22
CA ALA A 139 -48.88 5.64 -5.50
C ALA A 139 -47.54 5.39 -6.23
N ARG A 140 -47.59 5.32 -7.57
CA ARG A 140 -46.36 5.16 -8.36
C ARG A 140 -45.47 6.41 -8.33
N LEU A 141 -46.05 7.59 -8.30
CA LEU A 141 -45.31 8.84 -8.17
C LEU A 141 -44.64 8.97 -6.79
N ASP A 142 -45.32 8.52 -5.73
CA ASP A 142 -44.75 8.44 -4.39
C ASP A 142 -43.53 7.50 -4.35
N ASP A 143 -43.64 6.31 -4.93
CA ASP A 143 -42.51 5.36 -5.04
C ASP A 143 -41.31 5.99 -5.77
N LEU A 144 -41.55 6.67 -6.89
CA LEU A 144 -40.50 7.31 -7.68
C LEU A 144 -39.87 8.48 -6.93
N THR A 145 -40.65 9.23 -6.16
CA THR A 145 -40.16 10.33 -5.30
C THR A 145 -39.27 9.78 -4.19
N GLN A 146 -39.66 8.66 -3.57
CA GLN A 146 -38.82 7.99 -2.58
C GLN A 146 -37.50 7.49 -3.19
N GLN A 147 -37.56 6.88 -4.38
CA GLN A 147 -36.35 6.44 -5.10
C GLN A 147 -35.43 7.62 -5.46
N GLU A 148 -35.98 8.73 -5.94
CA GLU A 148 -35.21 9.94 -6.20
C GLU A 148 -34.51 10.46 -4.94
N ASN A 149 -35.21 10.50 -3.81
CA ASN A 149 -34.63 10.91 -2.53
C ASN A 149 -33.49 10.00 -2.09
N THR A 150 -33.65 8.67 -2.24
CA THR A 150 -32.59 7.70 -1.92
C THR A 150 -31.37 7.86 -2.81
N LEU A 151 -31.55 7.96 -4.13
CA LEU A 151 -30.46 8.13 -5.09
C LEU A 151 -29.73 9.46 -4.89
N THR A 152 -30.48 10.53 -4.61
CA THR A 152 -29.92 11.85 -4.32
C THR A 152 -29.09 11.82 -3.02
N TYR A 153 -29.60 11.15 -1.98
CA TYR A 153 -28.86 10.95 -0.74
C TYR A 153 -27.55 10.19 -0.97
N GLN A 154 -27.60 9.06 -1.69
CA GLN A 154 -26.40 8.27 -2.03
C GLN A 154 -25.35 9.09 -2.79
N LEU A 155 -25.77 9.86 -3.81
CA LEU A 155 -24.86 10.75 -4.53
C LEU A 155 -24.28 11.84 -3.62
N SER A 156 -25.08 12.42 -2.72
CA SER A 156 -24.58 13.43 -1.77
C SER A 156 -23.58 12.85 -0.77
N THR A 157 -23.77 11.61 -0.33
CA THR A 157 -22.81 10.94 0.57
C THR A 157 -21.49 10.68 -0.11
N MET A 158 -21.51 10.28 -1.39
CA MET A 158 -20.29 10.11 -2.19
C MET A 158 -19.54 11.43 -2.42
N GLU A 159 -20.26 12.56 -2.52
CA GLU A 159 -19.62 13.89 -2.62
C GLU A 159 -18.99 14.35 -1.32
N ALA A 160 -19.60 14.02 -0.18
CA ALA A 160 -19.07 14.31 1.14
C ALA A 160 -17.80 13.50 1.47
N GLU A 161 -17.64 12.33 0.86
CA GLU A 161 -16.47 11.45 1.03
C GLU A 161 -15.25 11.86 0.18
N LYS A 162 -15.32 12.98 -0.57
CA LYS A 162 -14.17 13.44 -1.36
C LYS A 162 -12.92 13.59 -0.48
N PRO A 163 -11.77 13.06 -0.93
CA PRO A 163 -10.53 13.12 -0.15
C PRO A 163 -10.10 14.57 0.07
N LEU A 164 -9.45 14.81 1.22
CA LEU A 164 -8.83 16.10 1.51
C LEU A 164 -7.79 16.42 0.44
N LEU A 165 -7.85 17.65 -0.07
CA LEU A 165 -6.88 18.14 -1.04
C LEU A 165 -5.73 18.82 -0.32
N PHE A 166 -4.52 18.35 -0.60
CA PHE A 166 -3.29 18.94 -0.09
C PHE A 166 -2.58 19.75 -1.17
N THR A 167 -1.94 20.85 -0.75
CA THR A 167 -0.98 21.59 -1.58
C THR A 167 0.39 20.91 -1.57
N LYS A 168 1.28 21.31 -2.49
CA LYS A 168 2.67 20.81 -2.53
C LYS A 168 3.38 21.05 -1.20
N GLU A 169 3.21 22.22 -0.61
CA GLU A 169 3.84 22.61 0.66
C GLU A 169 3.32 21.76 1.82
N GLN A 170 2.03 21.41 1.81
CA GLN A 170 1.44 20.54 2.82
C GLN A 170 1.97 19.11 2.69
N TYR A 171 2.08 18.56 1.47
CA TYR A 171 2.72 17.26 1.26
C TYR A 171 4.20 17.28 1.68
N LEU A 172 4.94 18.34 1.35
CA LEU A 172 6.33 18.50 1.75
C LEU A 172 6.45 18.53 3.29
N PHE A 173 5.58 19.28 3.96
CA PHE A 173 5.54 19.31 5.43
C PHE A 173 5.26 17.93 6.04
N LEU A 174 4.36 17.16 5.45
CA LEU A 174 4.06 15.78 5.87
C LEU A 174 5.27 14.85 5.65
N LEU A 175 5.96 14.96 4.51
CA LEU A 175 7.17 14.19 4.22
C LEU A 175 8.31 14.52 5.20
N GLN A 176 8.44 15.79 5.58
CA GLN A 176 9.43 16.22 6.58
C GLN A 176 9.21 15.60 7.97
N GLN A 177 8.01 15.12 8.30
CA GLN A 177 7.75 14.39 9.56
C GLN A 177 8.42 13.00 9.61
N PHE A 178 8.99 12.54 8.50
CA PHE A 178 9.83 11.36 8.45
C PHE A 178 11.29 11.64 8.77
N TYR A 179 11.71 12.90 8.93
CA TYR A 179 13.02 13.18 9.53
C TYR A 179 13.02 12.82 11.01
N ALA A 180 14.01 12.04 11.39
CA ALA A 180 14.29 11.69 12.78
C ALA A 180 15.79 11.80 13.02
N GLN A 181 16.18 12.33 14.18
CA GLN A 181 17.57 12.29 14.60
C GLN A 181 18.00 10.84 14.80
N PRO A 182 19.29 10.48 14.65
CA PRO A 182 19.76 9.11 14.85
C PRO A 182 19.35 8.50 16.20
N THR A 183 19.19 9.33 17.23
CA THR A 183 18.73 8.94 18.59
C THR A 183 17.25 8.59 18.67
N GLU A 184 16.45 8.94 17.66
CA GLU A 184 14.99 8.78 17.60
C GLU A 184 14.56 7.66 16.63
N GLN A 185 15.52 6.96 16.01
CA GLN A 185 15.25 5.88 15.04
C GLN A 185 14.95 4.54 15.73
N ASP A 186 13.91 4.54 16.56
CA ASP A 186 13.39 3.32 17.17
C ASP A 186 12.68 2.41 16.16
N ASP A 187 12.27 1.22 16.60
CA ASP A 187 11.61 0.26 15.73
C ASP A 187 10.23 0.74 15.26
N ALA A 188 9.55 1.62 16.02
CA ALA A 188 8.29 2.23 15.61
C ALA A 188 8.49 3.20 14.43
N TYR A 189 9.53 4.04 14.48
CA TYR A 189 9.94 4.91 13.38
C TYR A 189 10.29 4.10 12.12
N LYS A 190 11.14 3.08 12.26
CA LYS A 190 11.53 2.21 11.13
C LYS A 190 10.31 1.54 10.51
N ARG A 191 9.37 1.07 11.34
CA ARG A 191 8.12 0.46 10.88
C ARG A 191 7.25 1.44 10.10
N ARG A 192 7.17 2.69 10.56
CA ARG A 192 6.46 3.77 9.87
C ARG A 192 7.05 3.99 8.48
N LEU A 193 8.38 4.11 8.36
CA LEU A 193 9.05 4.24 7.06
C LEU A 193 8.75 3.07 6.12
N ILE A 194 8.92 1.84 6.59
CA ILE A 194 8.69 0.63 5.79
C ILE A 194 7.23 0.57 5.32
N ASN A 195 6.27 0.85 6.20
CA ASN A 195 4.85 0.76 5.85
C ASN A 195 4.42 1.85 4.87
N THR A 196 4.98 3.05 4.97
CA THR A 196 4.65 4.16 4.08
C THR A 196 5.28 3.98 2.70
N PHE A 197 6.59 3.68 2.66
CA PHE A 197 7.37 3.78 1.44
C PHE A 197 7.60 2.45 0.72
N VAL A 198 7.48 1.30 1.38
CA VAL A 198 7.83 0.02 0.77
C VAL A 198 6.59 -0.82 0.48
N THR A 199 6.42 -1.20 -0.78
CA THR A 199 5.37 -2.12 -1.22
C THR A 199 5.79 -3.57 -0.97
N ASN A 200 6.90 -3.99 -1.55
CA ASN A 200 7.48 -5.30 -1.35
C ASN A 200 9.01 -5.26 -1.55
N ILE A 201 9.67 -6.36 -1.20
CA ILE A 201 11.11 -6.50 -1.23
C ILE A 201 11.44 -7.89 -1.75
N GLU A 202 12.28 -7.97 -2.77
CA GLU A 202 12.80 -9.23 -3.28
C GLU A 202 14.25 -9.41 -2.89
N VAL A 203 14.58 -10.60 -2.39
CA VAL A 203 15.91 -10.89 -1.88
C VAL A 203 16.52 -12.08 -2.60
N SER A 204 17.62 -11.85 -3.32
CA SER A 204 18.49 -12.87 -3.91
C SER A 204 19.69 -13.14 -2.98
N ASP A 205 20.60 -14.04 -3.36
CA ASP A 205 21.79 -14.29 -2.52
C ASP A 205 22.83 -13.16 -2.61
N SER A 206 22.75 -12.32 -3.65
CA SER A 206 23.69 -11.23 -3.93
C SER A 206 23.04 -9.85 -3.94
N GLU A 207 21.71 -9.76 -3.98
CA GLU A 207 21.00 -8.51 -4.23
C GLU A 207 19.71 -8.41 -3.44
N LEU A 208 19.34 -7.17 -3.18
CA LEU A 208 18.11 -6.74 -2.55
C LEU A 208 17.43 -5.74 -3.48
N LEU A 209 16.23 -6.07 -3.95
CA LEU A 209 15.38 -5.18 -4.73
C LEU A 209 14.27 -4.67 -3.83
N ILE A 210 14.16 -3.35 -3.69
CA ILE A 210 13.14 -2.69 -2.88
C ILE A 210 12.18 -1.96 -3.82
N TYR A 211 10.91 -2.31 -3.73
CA TYR A 211 9.85 -1.75 -4.54
C TYR A 211 9.15 -0.66 -3.72
N PHE A 212 9.39 0.60 -4.08
CA PHE A 212 8.81 1.74 -3.37
C PHE A 212 7.39 2.07 -3.82
N ASN A 213 6.59 2.62 -2.91
CA ASN A 213 5.24 3.10 -3.14
C ASN A 213 5.24 4.48 -3.82
N ILE A 214 5.84 4.59 -5.01
CA ILE A 214 5.98 5.85 -5.77
C ILE A 214 5.79 5.53 -7.25
N SER A 215 4.99 6.34 -7.95
CA SER A 215 4.75 6.23 -9.39
C SER A 215 5.98 6.64 -10.22
N GLU A 216 6.40 5.79 -11.15
CA GLU A 216 7.35 6.17 -12.21
C GLU A 216 6.60 6.82 -13.37
N GLU A 217 6.49 8.15 -13.38
CA GLU A 217 6.13 8.86 -14.62
C GLU A 217 7.16 9.93 -15.03
N THR A 218 8.32 9.98 -14.37
CA THR A 218 9.35 11.01 -14.63
C THR A 218 10.68 10.50 -15.22
N GLU A 219 10.77 9.24 -15.67
CA GLU A 219 11.95 8.75 -16.42
C GLU A 219 11.60 8.25 -17.82
N ASN A 220 11.22 9.18 -18.71
CA ASN A 220 11.27 8.96 -20.16
C ASN A 220 12.16 10.00 -20.84
N LYS A 221 13.35 10.25 -20.28
CA LYS A 221 14.42 11.01 -20.97
C LYS A 221 15.82 10.42 -20.96
N ASN A 222 16.13 9.33 -20.27
CA ASN A 222 17.44 8.68 -20.44
C ASN A 222 17.34 7.16 -20.50
N LYS A 223 17.79 6.61 -21.64
CA LYS A 223 17.78 5.19 -21.97
C LYS A 223 18.79 4.43 -21.10
N ASN A 224 18.34 3.25 -20.64
CA ASN A 224 19.09 2.01 -20.36
C ASN A 224 18.88 1.46 -18.94
N ALA A 225 17.73 0.82 -18.70
CA ALA A 225 17.59 -0.23 -17.70
C ALA A 225 16.77 -1.39 -18.28
N PRO A 226 17.18 -2.66 -18.08
CA PRO A 226 16.48 -3.80 -18.64
C PRO A 226 15.13 -4.00 -17.93
N GLN A 227 14.05 -3.85 -18.70
CA GLN A 227 12.68 -4.16 -18.28
C GLN A 227 12.53 -5.68 -18.12
N LEU A 228 12.30 -6.17 -16.90
CA LEU A 228 11.76 -7.51 -16.68
C LEU A 228 10.23 -7.43 -16.70
N ASN A 229 9.64 -8.09 -17.70
CA ASN A 229 8.20 -8.25 -17.84
C ASN A 229 7.65 -9.13 -16.72
N PHE A 230 6.63 -8.66 -16.00
CA PHE A 230 5.76 -9.51 -15.20
C PHE A 230 4.40 -9.65 -15.88
N ASP A 231 4.04 -10.90 -16.18
CA ASP A 231 2.72 -11.26 -16.67
C ASP A 231 1.65 -11.11 -15.58
N LYS A 232 0.48 -10.66 -16.04
CA LYS A 232 -0.69 -10.23 -15.28
C LYS A 232 -1.35 -11.35 -14.46
N SER A 233 -1.74 -11.03 -13.24
CA SER A 233 -3.07 -11.39 -12.73
C SER A 233 -3.54 -10.43 -11.64
N SER A 234 -4.72 -9.85 -11.86
CA SER A 234 -5.61 -9.14 -10.92
C SER A 234 -5.42 -7.62 -10.70
N SER A 235 -6.52 -6.91 -10.99
CA SER A 235 -6.94 -5.57 -10.53
C SER A 235 -6.09 -4.35 -10.89
N THR A 236 -6.46 -3.73 -12.02
CA THR A 236 -6.71 -2.30 -12.28
C THR A 236 -6.05 -1.20 -11.42
N GLU A 237 -4.77 -1.28 -11.09
CA GLU A 237 -3.97 -0.10 -10.75
C GLU A 237 -2.59 -0.24 -11.40
N LYS A 238 -2.28 0.61 -12.39
CA LYS A 238 -0.90 0.79 -12.84
C LYS A 238 -0.12 1.51 -11.73
N ARG A 239 0.25 0.78 -10.69
CA ARG A 239 1.19 1.25 -9.67
C ARG A 239 2.58 0.94 -10.22
N LEU A 240 3.12 1.83 -11.03
CA LEU A 240 4.52 1.78 -11.44
C LEU A 240 5.37 2.06 -10.21
N VAL A 241 6.46 1.31 -10.02
CA VAL A 241 7.21 1.23 -8.75
C VAL A 241 8.66 1.61 -9.00
N ARG A 242 9.17 2.63 -8.31
CA ARG A 242 10.63 2.89 -8.26
C ARG A 242 11.34 1.73 -7.57
N VAL A 243 12.29 1.10 -8.27
CA VAL A 243 13.08 -0.02 -7.75
C VAL A 243 14.46 0.44 -7.32
N ALA A 244 14.82 0.26 -6.04
CA ALA A 244 16.20 0.36 -5.59
C ALA A 244 16.87 -1.01 -5.59
N ARG A 245 18.05 -1.11 -6.21
CA ARG A 245 18.89 -2.32 -6.24
C ARG A 245 20.10 -2.13 -5.35
N ILE A 246 20.25 -3.00 -4.37
CA ILE A 246 21.34 -2.96 -3.39
C ILE A 246 22.08 -4.28 -3.46
N GLU A 247 23.41 -4.22 -3.60
CA GLU A 247 24.26 -5.40 -3.51
C GLU A 247 24.40 -5.86 -2.05
N LEU A 248 24.20 -7.16 -1.82
CA LEU A 248 24.48 -7.82 -0.56
C LEU A 248 25.94 -8.27 -0.60
N THR A 249 26.84 -7.44 -0.09
CA THR A 249 28.23 -7.87 0.14
C THR A 249 28.24 -9.02 1.15
N ALA A 250 28.98 -10.08 0.82
CA ALA A 250 29.23 -11.17 1.76
C ALA A 250 30.19 -10.66 2.83
N SER A 251 29.68 -10.43 4.04
CA SER A 251 30.50 -10.28 5.25
C SER A 251 31.16 -11.60 5.63
#